data_AF-A0A1E5QN64-F1
#
_entry.id   AF-A0A1E5QN64-F1
#
_cell.length_a   1.000
_cell.length_b   1.000
_cell.length_c   1.000
_cell.angle_alpha   90.00
_cell.angle_beta   90.00
_cell.angle_gamma   90.00
#
_symmetry.space_group_name_H-M   'P 1'
#
loop_
_entity.id
_entity.type
_entity.pdbx_description
1 polymer ?
#
loop_
_entity_poly.entity_id
_entity_poly.type
_entity_poly.pdbx_seq_one_letter_code
_entity_poly.pdbx_strand_id
1 'polypeptide(L)'
;MSMGVLDKKKGLPPGVQMLYRPMLYLSMGLHWAFLLIPLPSPPPEEEVTETLPVEEPVKLAQLLAPTQPSPTPAVQPPPKVAAASPPPPAPSPALAPPPPAPLEEPTPEPTPEAKQQEEKEQKGSAEDSPEVEETVEASSDASEEIAKVEETPTPEPSPDMTAAFKGVFGDVEANPDELVDANLFAQPELFFTPESLATEGDPVKRAGINRIQWISLKKPDRVLEEVLEPDLHSSGMSAIAQGEYGGGEVYSLNKDGVVLGYLNLVPTKGSIGTMIVVWNRDPNANP
;
A
#
# COMPACT_ATOMS: atom_id res chain seq x y z
N MET A 1 -35.68 -14.13 26.66
CA MET A 1 -35.94 -13.10 27.70
C MET A 1 -34.82 -12.07 27.62
N SER A 2 -35.05 -10.93 26.99
CA SER A 2 -34.02 -9.89 26.84
C SER A 2 -34.09 -8.91 28.02
N MET A 3 -32.99 -8.71 28.73
CA MET A 3 -32.88 -7.64 29.73
C MET A 3 -32.60 -6.31 29.01
N GLY A 4 -33.50 -5.34 29.16
CA GLY A 4 -33.27 -3.98 28.68
C GLY A 4 -32.25 -3.24 29.54
N VAL A 5 -31.17 -2.76 28.94
CA VAL A 5 -30.19 -1.92 29.62
C VAL A 5 -30.76 -0.50 29.77
N LEU A 6 -30.94 -0.06 31.01
CA LEU A 6 -31.50 1.25 31.35
C LEU A 6 -30.43 2.36 31.19
N ASP A 7 -30.44 3.03 30.04
CA ASP A 7 -29.58 4.20 29.82
C ASP A 7 -30.05 5.39 30.68
N LYS A 8 -29.37 5.60 31.81
CA LYS A 8 -29.70 6.61 32.84
C LYS A 8 -28.68 7.76 32.87
N LYS A 9 -28.39 8.36 31.71
CA LYS A 9 -27.68 9.66 31.65
C LYS A 9 -28.59 10.81 32.05
N LYS A 10 -28.87 10.92 33.35
CA LYS A 10 -29.53 12.09 33.95
C LYS A 10 -28.63 13.31 33.77
N GLY A 11 -29.18 14.40 33.22
CA GLY A 11 -28.42 15.61 32.94
C GLY A 11 -27.79 16.23 34.19
N LEU A 12 -26.47 16.36 34.19
CA LEU A 12 -25.76 17.19 35.18
C LEU A 12 -26.06 18.67 34.91
N PRO A 13 -26.15 19.52 35.94
CA PRO A 13 -26.37 20.95 35.76
C PRO A 13 -25.26 21.59 34.90
N PRO A 14 -25.58 22.59 34.05
CA PRO A 14 -24.65 23.07 33.01
C PRO A 14 -23.26 23.46 33.50
N GLY A 15 -23.15 24.07 34.68
CA GLY A 15 -21.87 24.48 35.27
C GLY A 15 -20.91 23.32 35.60
N VAL A 16 -21.43 22.10 35.83
CA VAL A 16 -20.59 20.92 36.14
C VAL A 16 -20.10 20.23 34.86
N GLN A 17 -20.82 20.38 33.74
CA GLN A 17 -20.39 19.83 32.46
C GLN A 17 -19.10 20.48 31.94
N MET A 18 -18.85 21.76 32.27
CA MET A 18 -17.63 22.45 31.87
C MET A 18 -16.35 21.85 32.49
N LEU A 19 -16.43 21.20 33.66
CA LEU A 19 -15.28 20.52 34.27
C LEU A 19 -14.93 19.19 33.59
N TYR A 20 -15.84 18.60 32.80
CA TYR A 20 -15.64 17.28 32.19
C TYR A 20 -14.90 17.29 30.84
N ARG A 21 -14.58 18.48 30.29
CA ARG A 21 -13.83 18.63 29.03
C ARG A 21 -12.74 19.71 29.09
N PRO A 22 -11.81 19.68 30.06
CA PRO A 22 -10.77 20.71 30.20
C PRO A 22 -9.89 20.84 28.94
N MET A 23 -9.60 19.72 28.27
CA MET A 23 -8.81 19.71 27.02
C MET A 23 -9.49 20.47 25.86
N LEU A 24 -10.82 20.48 25.80
CA LEU A 24 -11.57 21.20 24.75
C LEU A 24 -11.41 22.72 24.92
N TYR A 25 -11.51 23.22 26.15
CA TYR A 25 -11.33 24.64 26.44
C TYR A 25 -9.87 25.09 26.29
N LEU A 26 -8.92 24.21 26.61
CA LEU A 26 -7.49 24.45 26.36
C LEU A 26 -7.18 24.58 24.87
N SER A 27 -7.66 23.67 24.01
CA SER A 27 -7.40 23.78 22.56
C SER A 27 -8.09 25.00 21.96
N MET A 28 -9.34 25.28 22.33
CA MET A 28 -10.09 26.42 21.79
C MET A 28 -9.51 27.77 22.26
N GLY A 29 -8.98 27.83 23.49
CA GLY A 29 -8.24 28.98 24.01
C GLY A 29 -6.88 29.18 23.33
N LEU A 30 -6.13 28.11 23.08
CA LEU A 30 -4.86 28.16 22.35
C LEU A 30 -5.07 28.66 20.91
N HIS A 31 -6.11 28.16 20.24
CA HIS A 31 -6.45 28.57 18.87
C HIS A 31 -6.83 30.06 18.80
N TRP A 32 -7.61 30.55 19.78
CA TRP A 32 -7.89 31.98 19.92
C TRP A 32 -6.63 32.81 20.18
N ALA A 33 -5.71 32.33 21.02
CA ALA A 33 -4.45 33.03 21.29
C ALA A 33 -3.60 33.18 20.01
N PHE A 34 -3.55 32.15 19.16
CA PHE A 34 -2.87 32.22 17.85
C PHE A 34 -3.48 33.27 16.91
N LEU A 35 -4.81 33.41 16.88
CA LEU A 35 -5.50 34.44 16.07
C LEU A 35 -5.24 35.87 16.56
N LEU A 36 -4.80 36.06 17.81
CA LEU A 36 -4.41 37.36 18.35
C LEU A 36 -2.92 37.69 18.15
N ILE A 37 -2.09 36.75 17.70
CA ILE A 37 -0.71 37.05 17.33
C ILE A 37 -0.75 37.84 16.01
N PRO A 38 -0.31 39.12 15.98
CA PRO A 38 -0.25 39.86 14.73
C PRO A 38 0.78 39.16 13.84
N LEU A 39 0.29 38.55 12.75
CA LEU A 39 1.16 38.02 11.71
C LEU A 39 2.10 39.15 11.26
N PRO A 40 3.42 38.93 11.24
CA PRO A 40 4.34 39.92 10.69
C PRO A 40 3.93 40.17 9.25
N SER A 41 3.59 41.42 8.92
CA SER A 41 3.25 41.78 7.55
C SER A 41 4.34 41.25 6.62
N PRO A 42 3.99 40.60 5.49
CA PRO A 42 4.99 40.20 4.53
C PRO A 42 5.85 41.42 4.19
N PRO A 43 7.18 41.27 4.06
CA PRO A 43 8.02 42.37 3.61
C PRO A 43 7.41 42.92 2.32
N PRO A 44 7.32 44.25 2.16
CA PRO A 44 6.67 44.82 0.99
C PRO A 44 7.28 44.22 -0.26
N GLU A 45 6.45 43.57 -1.08
CA GLU A 45 6.88 43.11 -2.39
C GLU A 45 7.48 44.32 -3.09
N GLU A 46 8.75 44.23 -3.47
CA GLU A 46 9.38 45.23 -4.31
C GLU A 46 8.53 45.29 -5.57
N GLU A 47 7.89 46.43 -5.84
CA GLU A 47 7.14 46.64 -7.08
C GLU A 47 8.09 46.38 -8.25
N VAL A 48 8.02 45.18 -8.82
CA VAL A 48 8.56 44.86 -10.13
C VAL A 48 7.79 45.76 -11.09
N THR A 49 8.35 46.95 -11.27
CA THR A 49 7.76 48.00 -12.09
C THR A 49 7.50 47.39 -13.44
N GLU A 50 6.22 47.33 -13.83
CA GLU A 50 5.78 46.84 -15.13
C GLU A 50 6.25 47.82 -16.20
N THR A 51 7.54 47.77 -16.52
CA THR A 51 8.13 48.48 -17.63
C THR A 51 7.58 47.88 -18.91
N LEU A 52 6.51 48.52 -19.41
CA LEU A 52 6.03 48.38 -20.78
C LEU A 52 7.24 48.19 -21.71
N PRO A 53 7.28 47.12 -22.52
CA PRO A 53 8.40 46.88 -23.41
C PRO A 53 8.43 47.99 -24.46
N VAL A 54 9.32 48.96 -24.25
CA VAL A 54 9.82 49.80 -25.33
C VAL A 54 10.44 48.86 -26.34
N GLU A 55 9.93 48.89 -27.57
CA GLU A 55 10.49 48.13 -28.68
C GLU A 55 11.90 48.65 -29.02
N GLU A 56 12.90 48.21 -28.28
CA GLU A 56 14.27 48.29 -28.76
C GLU A 56 14.41 47.31 -29.94
N PRO A 57 14.84 47.77 -31.13
CA PRO A 57 15.06 46.90 -32.26
C PRO A 57 16.30 46.03 -32.01
N VAL A 58 16.09 44.89 -31.35
CA VAL A 58 17.11 43.88 -31.09
C VAL A 58 17.70 43.46 -32.43
N LYS A 59 18.97 43.84 -32.65
CA LYS A 59 19.72 43.45 -33.83
C LYS A 59 19.79 41.93 -33.86
N LEU A 60 19.18 41.34 -34.88
CA LEU A 60 19.24 39.91 -35.20
C LEU A 60 20.70 39.49 -35.40
N ALA A 61 21.35 39.13 -34.29
CA ALA A 61 22.72 38.65 -34.27
C ALA A 61 22.75 37.25 -34.86
N GLN A 62 22.99 37.20 -36.18
CA GLN A 62 23.52 36.08 -36.95
C GLN A 62 22.97 34.70 -36.58
N LEU A 63 22.09 34.17 -37.45
CA LEU A 63 22.02 32.74 -37.64
C LEU A 63 23.43 32.23 -37.96
N LEU A 64 24.04 31.55 -36.98
CA LEU A 64 25.20 30.70 -37.24
C LEU A 64 24.74 29.61 -38.20
N ALA A 65 25.35 29.60 -39.38
CA ALA A 65 25.02 28.68 -40.45
C ALA A 65 25.15 27.22 -39.99
N PRO A 66 24.36 26.28 -40.56
CA PRO A 66 24.50 24.87 -40.24
C PRO A 66 25.94 24.41 -40.48
N THR A 67 26.58 23.93 -39.42
CA THR A 67 27.98 23.50 -39.48
C THR A 67 28.11 22.36 -40.49
N GLN A 68 28.95 22.60 -41.50
CA GLN A 68 29.27 21.66 -42.57
C GLN A 68 29.63 20.26 -42.00
N PRO A 69 29.17 19.16 -42.62
CA PRO A 69 29.52 17.81 -42.16
C PRO A 69 31.04 17.64 -42.23
N SER A 70 31.65 17.49 -41.06
CA SER A 70 33.08 17.22 -40.93
C SER A 70 33.41 15.88 -41.61
N PRO A 71 34.50 15.79 -42.40
CA PRO A 71 34.85 14.56 -43.10
C PRO A 71 35.07 13.41 -42.11
N THR A 72 34.51 12.25 -42.46
CA THR A 72 34.63 10.97 -41.76
C THR A 72 36.03 10.76 -41.20
N PRO A 73 36.23 10.62 -39.88
CA PRO A 73 37.48 10.16 -39.32
C PRO A 73 37.86 8.83 -39.96
N ALA A 74 39.04 8.78 -40.58
CA ALA A 74 39.53 7.55 -41.19
C ALA A 74 39.53 6.43 -40.14
N VAL A 75 38.92 5.29 -40.49
CA VAL A 75 38.87 4.10 -39.66
C VAL A 75 40.31 3.70 -39.31
N GLN A 76 40.75 4.01 -38.08
CA GLN A 76 41.94 3.36 -37.56
C GLN A 76 41.63 1.87 -37.48
N PRO A 77 42.48 0.99 -38.04
CA PRO A 77 42.31 -0.43 -37.84
C PRO A 77 42.33 -0.69 -36.34
N PRO A 78 41.43 -1.56 -35.81
CA PRO A 78 41.39 -1.82 -34.38
C PRO A 78 42.78 -2.26 -33.92
N PRO A 79 43.27 -1.79 -32.75
CA PRO A 79 44.49 -2.33 -32.18
C PRO A 79 44.33 -3.84 -32.11
N LYS A 80 45.31 -4.57 -32.64
CA LYS A 80 45.31 -6.03 -32.63
C LYS A 80 45.45 -6.49 -31.19
N VAL A 81 44.30 -6.59 -30.50
CA VAL A 81 44.21 -7.07 -29.12
C VAL A 81 44.89 -8.42 -29.12
N ALA A 82 46.05 -8.49 -28.46
CA ALA A 82 46.73 -9.75 -28.23
C ALA A 82 45.72 -10.66 -27.53
N ALA A 83 45.47 -11.84 -28.12
CA ALA A 83 44.48 -12.77 -27.59
C ALA A 83 44.75 -12.97 -26.11
N ALA A 84 43.83 -12.50 -25.26
CA ALA A 84 43.91 -12.78 -23.84
C ALA A 84 43.96 -14.30 -23.69
N SER A 85 45.00 -14.81 -23.04
CA SER A 85 45.14 -16.24 -22.77
C SER A 85 43.82 -16.74 -22.18
N PRO A 86 43.29 -17.90 -22.64
CA PRO A 86 42.03 -18.41 -22.13
C PRO A 86 42.12 -18.46 -20.60
N PRO A 87 41.08 -18.01 -19.87
CA PRO A 87 41.07 -18.11 -18.42
C PRO A 87 41.31 -19.57 -18.03
N PRO A 88 42.10 -19.84 -16.98
CA PRO A 88 42.35 -21.21 -16.54
C PRO A 88 41.00 -21.90 -16.30
N PRO A 89 40.86 -23.18 -16.69
CA PRO A 89 39.60 -23.89 -16.53
C PRO A 89 39.19 -23.82 -15.06
N ALA A 90 37.96 -23.36 -14.82
CA ALA A 90 37.41 -23.27 -13.48
C ALA A 90 37.54 -24.65 -12.79
N PRO A 91 37.97 -24.70 -11.52
CA PRO A 91 38.06 -25.97 -10.81
C PRO A 91 36.68 -26.64 -10.85
N SER A 92 36.63 -27.89 -11.32
CA SER A 92 35.38 -28.66 -11.33
C SER A 92 34.76 -28.63 -9.93
N PRO A 93 33.44 -28.42 -9.80
CA PRO A 93 32.79 -28.47 -8.50
C PRO A 93 33.15 -29.79 -7.82
N ALA A 94 33.81 -29.69 -6.66
CA ALA A 94 33.99 -30.86 -5.81
C ALA A 94 32.59 -31.39 -5.49
N LEU A 95 32.31 -32.65 -5.85
CA LEU A 95 31.04 -33.28 -5.52
C LEU A 95 30.80 -33.10 -4.02
N ALA A 96 29.73 -32.42 -3.67
CA ALA A 96 29.28 -32.35 -2.29
C ALA A 96 29.11 -33.79 -1.77
N PRO A 97 29.58 -34.11 -0.55
CA PRO A 97 29.32 -35.42 0.02
C PRO A 97 27.81 -35.66 0.05
N PRO A 98 27.34 -36.90 -0.20
CA PRO A 98 25.91 -37.20 -0.17
C PRO A 98 25.33 -36.81 1.19
N PRO A 99 24.11 -36.27 1.24
CA PRO A 99 23.48 -35.91 2.49
C PRO A 99 23.42 -37.13 3.42
N PRO A 100 23.69 -36.98 4.73
CA PRO A 100 23.54 -38.07 5.67
C PRO A 100 22.09 -38.60 5.61
N ALA A 101 21.96 -39.93 5.62
CA ALA A 101 20.64 -40.56 5.62
C ALA A 101 19.81 -40.05 6.81
N PRO A 102 18.49 -39.83 6.65
CA PRO A 102 17.62 -39.47 7.75
C PRO A 102 17.75 -40.46 8.91
N LEU A 103 18.08 -39.96 10.09
CA LEU A 103 17.96 -40.71 11.33
C LEU A 103 16.47 -40.98 11.55
N GLU A 104 16.10 -42.25 11.67
CA GLU A 104 14.74 -42.66 11.96
C GLU A 104 14.29 -42.08 13.31
N GLU A 105 13.22 -41.28 13.31
CA GLU A 105 12.62 -40.80 14.56
C GLU A 105 12.05 -41.99 15.36
N PRO A 106 12.29 -42.06 16.68
CA PRO A 106 11.74 -43.12 17.50
C PRO A 106 10.20 -43.00 17.54
N THR A 107 9.53 -44.07 17.13
CA THR A 107 8.07 -44.20 17.22
C THR A 107 7.62 -44.01 18.68
N PRO A 108 6.64 -43.13 18.98
CA PRO A 108 6.16 -42.95 20.34
C PRO A 108 5.43 -44.21 20.86
N GLU A 109 5.83 -44.65 22.04
CA GLU A 109 5.31 -45.83 22.73
C GLU A 109 3.87 -45.61 23.25
N PRO A 110 2.92 -46.53 23.01
CA PRO A 110 1.53 -46.34 23.43
C PRO A 110 1.36 -46.47 24.95
N THR A 111 1.12 -45.35 25.62
CA THR A 111 0.78 -45.30 27.06
C THR A 111 -0.66 -45.79 27.30
N PRO A 112 -0.91 -46.66 28.30
CA PRO A 112 -2.20 -47.35 28.43
C PRO A 112 -3.30 -46.55 29.16
N GLU A 113 -4.48 -46.58 28.55
CA GLU A 113 -5.81 -46.82 29.15
C GLU A 113 -6.10 -46.36 30.60
N ALA A 114 -6.90 -45.30 30.72
CA ALA A 114 -7.70 -45.02 31.91
C ALA A 114 -9.20 -44.85 31.53
N LYS A 115 -10.07 -45.50 32.29
CA LYS A 115 -11.49 -45.77 32.02
C LYS A 115 -12.47 -44.62 32.32
N GLN A 116 -13.61 -44.63 31.61
CA GLN A 116 -14.97 -44.17 32.03
C GLN A 116 -15.11 -42.64 32.28
N GLN A 117 -16.24 -41.92 32.13
CA GLN A 117 -17.65 -42.11 31.68
C GLN A 117 -18.19 -40.67 31.34
N GLU A 118 -19.33 -40.36 30.70
CA GLU A 118 -20.57 -41.08 30.36
C GLU A 118 -21.32 -40.39 29.17
N GLU A 119 -21.76 -41.17 28.17
CA GLU A 119 -23.08 -41.13 27.47
C GLU A 119 -23.86 -39.80 27.21
N LYS A 120 -24.07 -39.46 25.93
CA LYS A 120 -25.43 -39.17 25.42
C LYS A 120 -25.61 -39.32 23.90
N GLU A 121 -26.76 -39.89 23.52
CA GLU A 121 -27.16 -40.22 22.13
C GLU A 121 -27.71 -39.04 21.32
N GLN A 122 -27.40 -39.03 20.02
CA GLN A 122 -28.29 -38.74 18.85
C GLN A 122 -27.41 -38.90 17.59
N LYS A 123 -27.53 -39.86 16.67
CA LYS A 123 -28.60 -40.72 16.12
C LYS A 123 -29.61 -40.01 15.19
N GLY A 124 -29.48 -40.30 13.89
CA GLY A 124 -30.31 -39.80 12.77
C GLY A 124 -29.41 -39.20 11.68
N SER A 125 -28.97 -39.84 10.59
CA SER A 125 -29.50 -40.89 9.67
C SER A 125 -30.22 -40.31 8.45
N ALA A 126 -29.91 -40.89 7.27
CA ALA A 126 -30.39 -40.56 5.92
C ALA A 126 -29.81 -39.24 5.36
N GLU A 127 -29.20 -39.16 4.16
CA GLU A 127 -29.44 -39.85 2.87
C GLU A 127 -30.80 -39.48 2.26
N ASP A 128 -30.82 -38.41 1.45
CA ASP A 128 -31.73 -38.33 0.32
C ASP A 128 -31.12 -37.47 -0.80
N SER A 129 -31.37 -37.88 -2.04
CA SER A 129 -30.92 -37.22 -3.26
C SER A 129 -32.12 -37.09 -4.19
N PRO A 130 -32.49 -35.87 -4.62
CA PRO A 130 -33.35 -35.71 -5.78
C PRO A 130 -32.59 -35.02 -6.93
N GLU A 131 -32.30 -35.84 -7.94
CA GLU A 131 -32.23 -35.42 -9.33
C GLU A 131 -33.63 -34.95 -9.77
N VAL A 132 -33.74 -33.73 -10.32
CA VAL A 132 -34.95 -33.28 -11.05
C VAL A 132 -34.52 -32.43 -12.24
N GLU A 133 -34.65 -32.99 -13.44
CA GLU A 133 -34.83 -32.21 -14.66
C GLU A 133 -36.27 -31.67 -14.67
N GLU A 134 -36.49 -30.36 -14.83
CA GLU A 134 -37.71 -29.89 -15.49
C GLU A 134 -37.51 -28.61 -16.29
N THR A 135 -37.78 -28.73 -17.59
CA THR A 135 -37.80 -27.62 -18.56
C THR A 135 -39.17 -26.95 -18.53
N VAL A 136 -39.22 -25.64 -18.29
CA VAL A 136 -40.39 -24.81 -18.63
C VAL A 136 -39.98 -23.51 -19.33
N GLU A 137 -40.31 -23.41 -20.61
CA GLU A 137 -40.46 -22.11 -21.27
C GLU A 137 -41.78 -21.46 -20.82
N ALA A 138 -41.75 -20.18 -20.46
CA ALA A 138 -42.63 -19.15 -21.05
C ALA A 138 -42.48 -17.79 -20.36
N SER A 139 -42.14 -16.78 -21.16
CA SER A 139 -42.61 -15.38 -21.11
C SER A 139 -43.34 -14.90 -19.85
N SER A 140 -42.83 -13.85 -19.19
CA SER A 140 -43.32 -12.45 -19.35
C SER A 140 -42.73 -11.49 -18.32
N ASP A 141 -42.85 -10.20 -18.63
CA ASP A 141 -42.70 -9.03 -17.76
C ASP A 141 -41.29 -8.65 -17.26
N ALA A 142 -40.78 -7.58 -17.88
CA ALA A 142 -39.65 -6.82 -17.35
C ALA A 142 -40.14 -5.93 -16.19
N SER A 143 -39.72 -6.26 -14.98
CA SER A 143 -39.76 -5.35 -13.83
C SER A 143 -38.33 -5.03 -13.40
N GLU A 144 -38.05 -3.74 -13.19
CA GLU A 144 -36.80 -3.25 -12.60
C GLU A 144 -36.70 -3.68 -11.13
N GLU A 145 -36.23 -4.91 -10.88
CA GLU A 145 -35.77 -5.27 -9.54
C GLU A 145 -34.35 -4.74 -9.35
N ILE A 146 -34.27 -3.56 -8.74
CA ILE A 146 -33.03 -2.88 -8.38
C ILE A 146 -32.21 -3.82 -7.49
N ALA A 147 -31.12 -4.35 -8.03
CA ALA A 147 -30.20 -5.22 -7.32
C ALA A 147 -29.66 -4.49 -6.08
N LYS A 148 -30.27 -4.76 -4.93
CA LYS A 148 -29.76 -4.35 -3.63
C LYS A 148 -28.54 -5.21 -3.32
N VAL A 149 -27.40 -4.80 -3.85
CA VAL A 149 -26.09 -5.37 -3.54
C VAL A 149 -25.95 -5.43 -2.02
N GLU A 150 -25.90 -6.64 -1.47
CA GLU A 150 -25.41 -6.83 -0.11
C GLU A 150 -23.93 -6.42 -0.12
N GLU A 151 -23.65 -5.22 0.40
CA GLU A 151 -22.30 -4.84 0.79
C GLU A 151 -21.83 -5.84 1.85
N THR A 152 -21.05 -6.83 1.41
CA THR A 152 -20.33 -7.72 2.31
C THR A 152 -19.48 -6.85 3.25
N PRO A 153 -19.54 -7.06 4.57
CA PRO A 153 -18.90 -6.17 5.52
C PRO A 153 -17.39 -6.23 5.30
N THR A 154 -16.86 -5.17 4.67
CA THR A 154 -15.42 -4.99 4.48
C THR A 154 -14.77 -5.00 5.87
N PRO A 155 -13.79 -5.88 6.14
CA PRO A 155 -13.22 -6.00 7.47
C PRO A 155 -12.55 -4.68 7.87
N GLU A 156 -13.14 -4.02 8.86
CA GLU A 156 -12.69 -2.72 9.37
C GLU A 156 -11.25 -2.84 9.90
N PRO A 157 -10.32 -1.94 9.49
CA PRO A 157 -8.92 -2.06 9.86
C PRO A 157 -8.74 -1.92 11.38
N SER A 158 -7.97 -2.84 11.97
CA SER A 158 -7.65 -2.82 13.40
C SER A 158 -7.10 -1.44 13.82
N PRO A 159 -7.62 -0.81 14.89
CA PRO A 159 -7.29 0.58 15.23
C PRO A 159 -5.78 0.80 15.51
N ASP A 160 -5.07 -0.25 15.92
CA ASP A 160 -3.62 -0.24 16.15
C ASP A 160 -2.81 -0.03 14.85
N MET A 161 -3.24 -0.63 13.72
CA MET A 161 -2.61 -0.38 12.41
C MET A 161 -2.75 1.09 12.04
N THR A 162 -3.96 1.64 12.11
CA THR A 162 -4.26 3.00 11.65
C THR A 162 -3.47 4.03 12.46
N ALA A 163 -3.29 3.80 13.76
CA ALA A 163 -2.44 4.64 14.60
C ALA A 163 -0.94 4.50 14.26
N ALA A 164 -0.43 3.28 14.10
CA ALA A 164 0.97 3.02 13.75
C ALA A 164 1.34 3.63 12.38
N PHE A 165 0.50 3.43 11.37
CA PHE A 165 0.69 3.99 10.04
C PHE A 165 0.55 5.51 9.99
N LYS A 166 -0.31 6.12 10.82
CA LYS A 166 -0.37 7.59 10.91
C LYS A 166 0.94 8.18 11.46
N GLY A 167 1.66 7.45 12.31
CA GLY A 167 3.01 7.83 12.74
C GLY A 167 4.05 7.73 11.61
N VAL A 168 4.03 6.63 10.85
CA VAL A 168 5.05 6.35 9.81
C VAL A 168 4.90 7.22 8.56
N PHE A 169 3.68 7.57 8.18
CA PHE A 169 3.43 8.36 6.98
C PHE A 169 3.23 9.86 7.29
N GLY A 170 3.36 10.23 8.57
CA GLY A 170 3.16 11.57 9.11
C GLY A 170 1.81 12.20 8.80
N ASP A 171 1.67 13.47 9.18
CA ASP A 171 0.75 14.39 8.48
C ASP A 171 1.42 14.88 7.17
N VAL A 172 2.01 13.96 6.38
CA VAL A 172 2.30 14.26 4.97
C VAL A 172 0.95 14.47 4.31
N GLU A 173 0.70 15.73 3.94
CA GLU A 173 -0.57 16.31 3.47
C GLU A 173 -1.01 15.81 2.08
N ALA A 174 -0.66 14.57 1.74
CA ALA A 174 -1.38 13.78 0.75
C ALA A 174 -2.81 13.62 1.29
N ASN A 175 -3.74 14.37 0.69
CA ASN A 175 -5.16 14.30 1.02
C ASN A 175 -5.58 12.81 1.06
N PRO A 176 -6.37 12.36 2.04
CA PRO A 176 -6.86 10.98 2.05
C PRO A 176 -7.70 10.66 0.80
N ASP A 177 -8.23 11.71 0.16
CA ASP A 177 -8.99 11.71 -1.09
C ASP A 177 -8.14 12.04 -2.34
N GLU A 178 -6.80 12.12 -2.24
CA GLU A 178 -5.94 12.25 -3.43
C GLU A 178 -5.91 10.92 -4.19
N LEU A 179 -6.81 10.82 -5.15
CA LEU A 179 -7.00 9.64 -5.98
C LEU A 179 -5.76 9.37 -6.84
N VAL A 180 -5.08 8.28 -6.52
CA VAL A 180 -3.91 7.81 -7.25
C VAL A 180 -4.36 7.21 -8.59
N ASP A 181 -3.96 7.84 -9.70
CA ASP A 181 -4.27 7.37 -11.05
C ASP A 181 -3.76 5.95 -11.28
N ALA A 182 -4.69 5.04 -11.60
CA ALA A 182 -4.40 3.64 -11.89
C ALA A 182 -3.44 3.46 -13.07
N ASN A 183 -3.41 4.40 -14.04
CA ASN A 183 -2.52 4.34 -15.20
C ASN A 183 -1.03 4.47 -14.86
N LEU A 184 -0.70 4.91 -13.65
CA LEU A 184 0.66 4.96 -13.13
C LEU A 184 1.19 3.58 -12.69
N PHE A 185 0.32 2.58 -12.52
CA PHE A 185 0.75 1.20 -12.24
C PHE A 185 1.11 0.46 -13.53
N ALA A 186 2.05 -0.50 -13.43
CA ALA A 186 2.37 -1.41 -14.53
C ALA A 186 1.28 -2.47 -14.75
N GLN A 187 0.60 -2.89 -13.67
CA GLN A 187 -0.44 -3.94 -13.63
C GLN A 187 -1.59 -3.47 -12.71
N PRO A 188 -2.41 -2.49 -13.13
CA PRO A 188 -3.45 -1.90 -12.28
C PRO A 188 -4.50 -2.91 -11.80
N GLU A 189 -4.77 -3.97 -12.56
CA GLU A 189 -5.72 -5.03 -12.22
C GLU A 189 -5.36 -5.81 -10.94
N LEU A 190 -4.12 -5.70 -10.44
CA LEU A 190 -3.69 -6.27 -9.16
C LEU A 190 -3.96 -5.37 -7.95
N PHE A 191 -4.24 -4.09 -8.17
CA PHE A 191 -4.46 -3.09 -7.11
C PHE A 191 -5.89 -2.56 -7.08
N PHE A 192 -6.60 -2.63 -8.21
CA PHE A 192 -7.97 -2.16 -8.35
C PHE A 192 -8.92 -3.27 -8.81
N THR A 193 -10.23 -3.08 -8.65
CA THR A 193 -11.23 -4.00 -9.18
C THR A 193 -11.34 -3.81 -10.70
N PRO A 194 -11.47 -4.90 -11.49
CA PRO A 194 -11.52 -4.79 -12.96
C PRO A 194 -12.74 -4.00 -13.45
N GLU A 195 -13.84 -4.03 -12.69
CA GLU A 195 -15.06 -3.26 -12.97
C GLU A 195 -14.83 -1.75 -12.85
N SER A 196 -14.05 -1.31 -11.86
CA SER A 196 -13.71 0.11 -11.70
C SER A 196 -12.75 0.61 -12.79
N LEU A 197 -11.79 -0.22 -13.22
CA LEU A 197 -10.87 0.10 -14.31
C LEU A 197 -11.55 0.18 -15.69
N ALA A 198 -12.73 -0.43 -15.85
CA ALA A 198 -13.53 -0.37 -17.07
C ALA A 198 -14.49 0.84 -17.11
N THR A 199 -14.59 1.60 -16.02
CA THR A 199 -15.52 2.73 -15.86
C THR A 199 -14.73 4.05 -15.87
N GLU A 200 -15.28 5.13 -16.44
CA GLU A 200 -14.65 6.48 -16.40
C GLU A 200 -14.73 7.16 -15.00
N GLY A 201 -14.77 6.37 -13.92
CA GLY A 201 -14.89 6.84 -12.54
C GLY A 201 -13.63 6.58 -11.71
N ASP A 202 -13.73 6.90 -10.43
CA ASP A 202 -12.61 6.75 -9.49
C ASP A 202 -12.29 5.25 -9.26
N PRO A 203 -11.01 4.82 -9.37
CA PRO A 203 -10.66 3.42 -9.34
C PRO A 203 -10.81 2.83 -7.93
N VAL A 204 -11.58 1.74 -7.82
CA VAL A 204 -11.91 1.10 -6.54
C VAL A 204 -10.80 0.13 -6.17
N LYS A 205 -10.15 0.38 -5.02
CA LYS A 205 -9.05 -0.43 -4.49
C LYS A 205 -9.52 -1.87 -4.21
N ARG A 206 -8.65 -2.86 -4.43
CA ARG A 206 -8.93 -4.25 -4.07
C ARG A 206 -9.06 -4.44 -2.56
N ALA A 207 -9.90 -5.41 -2.17
CA ALA A 207 -10.11 -5.80 -0.78
C ALA A 207 -8.79 -6.16 -0.06
N GLY A 208 -8.51 -5.39 1.00
CA GLY A 208 -7.31 -5.55 1.83
C GLY A 208 -6.23 -4.48 1.61
N ILE A 209 -6.35 -3.65 0.57
CA ILE A 209 -5.55 -2.42 0.45
C ILE A 209 -6.18 -1.36 1.36
N ASN A 210 -5.39 -0.85 2.29
CA ASN A 210 -5.77 0.24 3.20
C ASN A 210 -5.47 1.61 2.55
N ARG A 211 -4.21 1.82 2.11
CA ARG A 211 -3.75 3.09 1.52
C ARG A 211 -2.92 2.84 0.27
N ILE A 212 -3.00 3.76 -0.68
CA ILE A 212 -2.04 3.92 -1.78
C ILE A 212 -1.52 5.35 -1.69
N GLN A 213 -0.22 5.57 -1.86
CA GLN A 213 0.39 6.89 -1.91
C GLN A 213 1.48 6.91 -2.98
N TRP A 214 1.52 7.97 -3.80
CA TRP A 214 2.57 8.17 -4.79
C TRP A 214 3.72 9.01 -4.21
N ILE A 215 4.96 8.57 -4.45
CA ILE A 215 6.17 9.38 -4.26
C ILE A 215 6.83 9.59 -5.62
N SER A 216 6.85 10.85 -6.06
CA SER A 216 7.49 11.26 -7.31
C SER A 216 9.03 11.26 -7.21
N LEU A 217 9.70 10.98 -8.32
CA LEU A 217 11.15 11.04 -8.53
C LEU A 217 12.03 10.15 -7.60
N LYS A 218 11.44 9.23 -6.81
CA LYS A 218 12.18 8.22 -6.04
C LYS A 218 11.93 6.80 -6.54
N LYS A 219 12.98 5.98 -6.52
CA LYS A 219 12.94 4.52 -6.75
C LYS A 219 12.53 3.76 -5.48
N PRO A 220 12.05 2.51 -5.57
CA PRO A 220 11.64 1.71 -4.41
C PRO A 220 12.66 1.68 -3.27
N ASP A 221 13.91 1.31 -3.56
CA ASP A 221 15.01 1.24 -2.57
C ASP A 221 15.20 2.57 -1.83
N ARG A 222 15.10 3.69 -2.56
CA ARG A 222 15.26 5.06 -2.01
C ARG A 222 14.05 5.51 -1.21
N VAL A 223 12.85 5.01 -1.53
CA VAL A 223 11.67 5.24 -0.70
C VAL A 223 11.78 4.48 0.62
N LEU A 224 12.25 3.24 0.60
CA LEU A 224 12.51 2.47 1.82
C LEU A 224 13.56 3.18 2.70
N GLU A 225 14.78 3.36 2.20
CA GLU A 225 15.91 3.94 2.96
C GLU A 225 15.65 5.36 3.47
N GLU A 226 15.11 6.26 2.64
CA GLU A 226 15.09 7.70 2.92
C GLU A 226 13.76 8.21 3.47
N VAL A 227 12.67 7.48 3.28
CA VAL A 227 11.32 7.92 3.67
C VAL A 227 10.72 7.02 4.74
N LEU A 228 10.87 5.70 4.63
CA LEU A 228 10.16 4.77 5.51
C LEU A 228 11.02 4.25 6.67
N GLU A 229 12.28 3.89 6.45
CA GLU A 229 13.16 3.42 7.53
C GLU A 229 13.32 4.41 8.70
N PRO A 230 13.46 5.74 8.51
CA PRO A 230 13.57 6.68 9.63
C PRO A 230 12.37 6.61 10.58
N ASP A 231 11.16 6.50 10.01
CA ASP A 231 9.91 6.51 10.78
C ASP A 231 9.50 5.12 11.28
N LEU A 232 9.90 4.05 10.58
CA LEU A 232 9.84 2.68 11.12
C LEU A 232 10.78 2.55 12.33
N HIS A 233 12.03 3.01 12.24
CA HIS A 233 12.97 2.98 13.36
C HIS A 233 12.50 3.86 14.54
N SER A 234 11.97 5.05 14.30
CA SER A 234 11.48 5.95 15.37
C SER A 234 10.26 5.37 16.12
N SER A 235 9.45 4.56 15.43
CA SER A 235 8.27 3.90 15.98
C SER A 235 8.52 2.49 16.55
N GLY A 236 9.75 1.99 16.49
CA GLY A 236 10.14 0.65 16.95
C GLY A 236 9.67 -0.49 16.04
N MET A 237 9.47 -0.20 14.76
CA MET A 237 9.06 -1.16 13.73
C MET A 237 10.23 -1.56 12.83
N SER A 238 10.09 -2.73 12.20
CA SER A 238 11.05 -3.25 11.22
C SER A 238 10.32 -3.75 9.98
N ALA A 239 10.86 -3.44 8.79
CA ALA A 239 10.42 -4.01 7.53
C ALA A 239 11.27 -5.25 7.20
N ILE A 240 10.63 -6.35 6.80
CA ILE A 240 11.31 -7.57 6.34
C ILE A 240 10.74 -7.94 4.97
N ALA A 241 11.58 -8.06 3.95
CA ALA A 241 11.17 -8.45 2.60
C ALA A 241 10.58 -9.88 2.59
N GLN A 242 9.44 -10.04 1.91
CA GLN A 242 8.67 -11.29 1.80
C GLN A 242 8.55 -11.79 0.34
N GLY A 243 8.81 -10.94 -0.65
CA GLY A 243 8.72 -11.29 -2.07
C GLY A 243 8.42 -10.09 -2.95
N GLU A 244 7.83 -10.32 -4.12
CA GLU A 244 7.44 -9.31 -5.09
C GLU A 244 5.95 -9.44 -5.43
N TYR A 245 5.23 -8.32 -5.57
CA TYR A 245 3.82 -8.30 -6.01
C TYR A 245 3.56 -7.12 -6.95
N GLY A 246 3.08 -7.40 -8.17
CA GLY A 246 2.74 -6.38 -9.15
C GLY A 246 3.92 -5.52 -9.64
N GLY A 247 5.15 -6.05 -9.58
CA GLY A 247 6.38 -5.37 -10.03
C GLY A 247 7.16 -4.65 -8.92
N GLY A 248 6.74 -4.77 -7.65
CA GLY A 248 7.38 -4.13 -6.49
C GLY A 248 7.64 -5.09 -5.34
N GLU A 249 8.66 -4.81 -4.53
CA GLU A 249 8.97 -5.61 -3.34
C GLU A 249 7.93 -5.42 -2.23
N VAL A 250 7.54 -6.54 -1.62
CA VAL A 250 6.62 -6.61 -0.48
C VAL A 250 7.42 -6.83 0.80
N TYR A 251 7.15 -6.01 1.82
CA TYR A 251 7.74 -6.09 3.15
C TYR A 251 6.65 -6.32 4.21
N SER A 252 6.84 -7.29 5.09
CA SER A 252 6.05 -7.39 6.33
C SER A 252 6.57 -6.37 7.34
N LEU A 253 5.68 -5.54 7.90
CA LEU A 253 6.00 -4.63 8.99
C LEU A 253 5.78 -5.32 10.33
N ASN A 254 6.84 -5.44 11.12
CA ASN A 254 6.86 -6.15 12.39
C ASN A 254 7.18 -5.20 13.55
N LYS A 255 6.48 -5.38 14.67
CA LYS A 255 6.75 -4.71 15.95
C LYS A 255 6.73 -5.73 17.08
N ASP A 256 7.79 -5.81 17.86
CA ASP A 256 7.93 -6.74 18.99
C ASP A 256 7.61 -8.22 18.64
N GLY A 257 7.89 -8.62 17.39
CA GLY A 257 7.61 -9.96 16.85
C GLY A 257 6.19 -10.17 16.31
N VAL A 258 5.31 -9.16 16.37
CA VAL A 258 3.95 -9.18 15.81
C VAL A 258 3.94 -8.53 14.43
N VAL A 259 3.38 -9.22 13.44
CA VAL A 259 3.12 -8.65 12.11
C VAL A 259 1.96 -7.66 12.22
N LEU A 260 2.21 -6.38 11.93
CA LEU A 260 1.19 -5.34 11.93
C LEU A 260 0.51 -5.21 10.56
N GLY A 261 1.22 -5.48 9.47
CA GLY A 261 0.69 -5.41 8.11
C GLY A 261 1.78 -5.53 7.05
N TYR A 262 1.45 -5.19 5.81
CA TYR A 262 2.37 -5.32 4.68
C TYR A 262 2.46 -4.03 3.88
N LEU A 263 3.64 -3.79 3.33
CA LEU A 263 4.02 -2.62 2.55
C LEU A 263 4.53 -3.13 1.20
N ASN A 264 3.99 -2.63 0.09
CA ASN A 264 4.48 -2.95 -1.25
C ASN A 264 4.98 -1.67 -1.94
N LEU A 265 6.23 -1.70 -2.42
CA LEU A 265 6.89 -0.57 -3.08
C LEU A 265 6.97 -0.80 -4.59
N VAL A 266 5.93 -0.35 -5.29
CA VAL A 266 5.72 -0.61 -6.72
C VAL A 266 6.27 0.54 -7.56
N PRO A 267 7.25 0.34 -8.46
CA PRO A 267 7.72 1.39 -9.35
C PRO A 267 6.60 1.81 -10.31
N THR A 268 6.48 3.11 -10.57
CA THR A 268 5.47 3.60 -11.53
C THR A 268 5.85 3.22 -12.97
N LYS A 269 4.85 3.22 -13.86
CA LYS A 269 5.04 3.05 -15.30
C LYS A 269 5.98 4.15 -15.83
N GLY A 270 7.14 3.72 -16.35
CA GLY A 270 8.21 4.63 -16.77
C GLY A 270 9.24 4.98 -15.69
N SER A 271 9.13 4.39 -14.49
CA SER A 271 10.07 4.53 -13.36
C SER A 271 10.30 5.97 -12.89
N ILE A 272 9.29 6.84 -13.07
CA ILE A 272 9.32 8.26 -12.66
C ILE A 272 9.04 8.46 -11.17
N GLY A 273 8.71 7.40 -10.43
CA GLY A 273 8.43 7.42 -9.00
C GLY A 273 8.10 6.02 -8.47
N THR A 274 7.59 5.96 -7.26
CA THR A 274 7.19 4.72 -6.57
C THR A 274 5.81 4.91 -5.94
N MET A 275 4.94 3.91 -6.09
CA MET A 275 3.71 3.75 -5.33
C MET A 275 3.99 2.96 -4.06
N ILE A 276 3.55 3.50 -2.93
CA ILE A 276 3.51 2.80 -1.67
C ILE A 276 2.08 2.27 -1.49
N VAL A 277 1.93 0.95 -1.46
CA VAL A 277 0.65 0.28 -1.23
C VAL A 277 0.69 -0.40 0.13
N VAL A 278 -0.22 -0.01 1.01
CA VAL A 278 -0.36 -0.56 2.36
C VAL A 278 -1.48 -1.61 2.37
N TRP A 279 -1.15 -2.83 2.81
CA TRP A 279 -2.09 -3.94 2.90
C TRP A 279 -2.32 -4.37 4.34
N ASN A 280 -3.56 -4.76 4.66
CA ASN A 280 -3.96 -5.34 5.95
C ASN A 280 -3.73 -6.86 6.05
N ARG A 281 -3.38 -7.50 4.92
CA ARG A 281 -3.08 -8.93 4.78
C ARG A 281 -1.95 -9.11 3.75
N ASP A 282 -1.32 -10.28 3.73
CA ASP A 282 -0.28 -10.58 2.75
C ASP A 282 -0.89 -10.58 1.34
N PRO A 283 -0.42 -9.75 0.39
CA PRO A 283 -0.92 -9.75 -0.98
C PRO A 283 -0.59 -11.04 -1.74
N ASN A 284 0.38 -11.83 -1.28
CA ASN A 284 0.75 -13.13 -1.85
C ASN A 284 -0.01 -14.31 -1.21
N ALA A 285 -0.72 -14.09 -0.09
CA ALA A 285 -1.62 -15.10 0.43
C ALA A 285 -2.80 -15.28 -0.53
N ASN A 286 -2.99 -16.51 -1.00
CA ASN A 286 -4.07 -16.86 -1.92
C ASN A 286 -5.43 -16.51 -1.26
N PRO A 287 -6.32 -15.76 -1.93
CA PRO A 287 -7.53 -15.20 -1.34
C PRO A 287 -8.60 -16.24 -1.00
#